data_AF-A0A7W6AEA0-F1
#
_entry.id   AF-A0A7W6AEA0-F1
#
_cell.length_a   1.000
_cell.length_b   1.000
_cell.length_c   1.000
_cell.angle_alpha   90.00
_cell.angle_beta   90.00
_cell.angle_gamma   90.00
#
_symmetry.space_group_name_H-M   'P 1'
#
loop_
_entity.id
_entity.type
_entity.pdbx_description
1 polymer ?
#
loop_
_entity_poly.entity_id
_entity_poly.type
_entity_poly.pdbx_seq_one_letter_code
_entity_poly.pdbx_strand_id
1 'polypeptide(L)'
;MSAALIKHEQITTTVAKAKELRPYVEKLVTLAKKGGLSNRRLAHARLLDDAQLVKLFDVLAARYADRNGGYTRIIKAGIRASDASPMAIIEFVDRDVSAKGQDSGPVMTEEDFDEAA
;
A
#
# COMPACT_ATOMS: atom_id res chain seq x y z
N MET A 1 -1.53 -3.95 6.87
CA MET A 1 -1.51 -2.54 6.42
C MET A 1 -0.51 -2.28 5.32
N SER A 2 0.75 -2.73 5.42
CA SER A 2 1.74 -2.62 4.33
C SER A 2 1.27 -3.24 3.02
N ALA A 3 0.73 -4.46 3.06
CA ALA A 3 0.14 -5.13 1.90
C ALA A 3 -0.99 -4.29 1.26
N ALA A 4 -1.90 -3.73 2.07
CA ALA A 4 -2.96 -2.85 1.58
C ALA A 4 -2.42 -1.56 0.93
N LEU A 5 -1.37 -0.96 1.48
CA LEU A 5 -0.72 0.20 0.85
C LEU A 5 -0.05 -0.17 -0.48
N ILE A 6 0.58 -1.34 -0.58
CA ILE A 6 1.18 -1.82 -1.84
C ILE A 6 0.09 -2.13 -2.88
N LYS A 7 -1.01 -2.76 -2.44
CA LYS A 7 -2.15 -3.11 -3.30
C LYS A 7 -2.79 -1.85 -3.89
N HIS A 8 -3.26 -0.95 -3.03
CA HIS A 8 -4.09 0.18 -3.45
C HIS A 8 -3.31 1.48 -3.73
N GLU A 9 -2.02 1.49 -3.40
CA GLU A 9 -1.09 2.63 -3.52
C GLU A 9 -1.45 3.90 -2.74
N GLN A 10 -2.65 3.95 -2.15
CA GLN A 10 -3.17 4.98 -1.27
C GLN A 10 -4.12 4.33 -0.26
N ILE A 11 -3.95 4.63 1.03
CA ILE A 11 -4.90 4.24 2.08
C ILE A 11 -5.19 5.41 3.03
N THR A 12 -6.39 5.43 3.58
CA THR A 12 -6.79 6.38 4.63
C THR A 12 -6.72 5.68 5.98
N THR A 13 -5.98 6.25 6.93
CA THR A 13 -5.78 5.68 8.27
C THR A 13 -5.57 6.79 9.30
N THR A 14 -5.28 6.47 10.56
CA THR A 14 -4.98 7.49 11.56
C THR A 14 -3.57 8.04 11.38
N VAL A 15 -3.32 9.29 11.80
CA VAL A 15 -2.00 9.94 11.70
C VAL A 15 -0.91 9.10 12.36
N ALA A 16 -1.20 8.51 13.52
CA ALA A 16 -0.24 7.66 14.23
C ALA A 16 0.13 6.41 13.41
N LYS A 17 -0.87 5.70 12.87
CA LYS A 17 -0.65 4.52 12.03
C LYS A 17 0.10 4.85 10.74
N ALA A 18 -0.21 5.99 10.10
CA ALA A 18 0.50 6.44 8.91
C ALA A 18 1.98 6.71 9.20
N LYS A 19 2.28 7.38 10.32
CA LYS A 19 3.67 7.68 10.73
C LYS A 19 4.48 6.42 11.02
N GLU A 20 3.87 5.43 11.69
CA GLU A 20 4.50 4.12 11.95
C GLU A 20 4.70 3.29 10.67
N LEU A 21 3.74 3.37 9.73
CA LEU A 21 3.80 2.61 8.49
C LEU A 21 4.93 3.09 7.56
N ARG A 22 5.23 4.40 7.56
CA ARG A 22 6.24 5.01 6.67
C ARG A 22 7.63 4.34 6.75
N PRO A 23 8.32 4.30 7.91
CA PRO A 23 9.66 3.70 7.97
C PRO A 23 9.65 2.21 7.61
N TYR A 24 8.54 1.51 7.83
CA TYR A 24 8.40 0.11 7.49
C TYR A 24 8.31 -0.10 5.97
N VAL A 25 7.44 0.66 5.30
CA VAL A 25 7.23 0.54 3.84
C VAL A 25 8.42 1.08 3.06
N GLU A 26 9.05 2.17 3.50
CA GLU A 26 10.25 2.68 2.84
C GLU A 26 11.41 1.68 2.87
N LYS A 27 11.57 0.92 3.96
CA LYS A 27 12.54 -0.17 4.04
C LYS A 27 12.19 -1.32 3.09
N LEU A 28 10.91 -1.65 2.91
CA LEU A 28 10.48 -2.67 1.95
C LEU A 28 10.81 -2.27 0.51
N VAL A 29 10.52 -1.03 0.11
CA VAL A 29 10.89 -0.52 -1.22
C VAL A 29 12.41 -0.53 -1.40
N THR A 30 13.16 -0.15 -0.36
CA THR A 30 14.63 -0.20 -0.41
C THR A 30 15.17 -1.62 -0.58
N LEU A 31 14.59 -2.62 0.09
CA LEU A 31 14.94 -4.04 -0.10
C LEU A 31 14.62 -4.50 -1.52
N ALA A 32 13.47 -4.09 -2.05
CA ALA A 32 13.02 -4.43 -3.40
C ALA A 32 13.97 -3.88 -4.46
N LYS A 33 14.37 -2.60 -4.34
CA LYS A 33 15.35 -1.95 -5.22
C LYS A 33 16.71 -2.65 -5.24
N LYS A 34 17.17 -3.15 -4.10
CA LYS A 34 18.43 -3.91 -4.03
C LYS A 34 18.34 -5.26 -4.74
N GLY A 35 17.14 -5.82 -4.89
CA GLY A 35 16.92 -7.10 -5.55
C GLY A 35 17.59 -8.29 -4.85
N GLY A 36 17.68 -9.42 -5.55
CA GLY A 36 18.32 -10.64 -5.07
C GLY A 36 17.44 -11.53 -4.19
N LEU A 37 17.79 -12.83 -4.15
CA LEU A 37 16.98 -13.86 -3.49
C LEU A 37 16.84 -13.67 -1.98
N SER A 38 17.92 -13.26 -1.31
CA SER A 38 17.91 -13.02 0.14
C SER A 38 16.95 -11.89 0.53
N ASN A 39 17.00 -10.75 -0.19
CA ASN A 39 16.12 -9.62 0.08
C ASN A 39 14.66 -9.95 -0.26
N ARG A 40 14.41 -10.74 -1.31
CA ARG A 40 13.06 -11.22 -1.66
C ARG A 40 12.49 -12.11 -0.55
N ARG A 41 13.27 -13.05 -0.01
CA ARG A 41 12.87 -13.87 1.15
C ARG A 41 12.63 -13.04 2.41
N LEU A 42 13.47 -12.05 2.67
CA LEU A 42 13.31 -11.14 3.82
C LEU A 42 12.05 -10.27 3.70
N ALA A 43 11.78 -9.74 2.50
CA ALA A 43 10.58 -8.97 2.23
C ALA A 43 9.32 -9.84 2.34
N HIS A 44 9.37 -11.08 1.82
CA HIS A 44 8.29 -12.06 1.93
C HIS A 44 7.95 -12.37 3.39
N ALA A 45 8.95 -12.69 4.22
CA ALA A 45 8.75 -12.98 5.64
C ALA A 45 8.13 -11.80 6.43
N ARG A 46 8.29 -10.57 5.94
CA ARG A 46 7.72 -9.36 6.53
C ARG A 46 6.32 -9.06 6.02
N LEU A 47 6.09 -9.26 4.73
CA LEU A 47 4.85 -8.87 4.05
C LEU A 47 3.77 -9.95 4.15
N LEU A 48 4.16 -11.23 4.14
CA LEU A 48 3.30 -12.41 4.19
C LEU A 48 2.20 -12.41 3.11
N ASP A 49 2.48 -11.81 1.96
CA ASP A 49 1.56 -11.72 0.82
C ASP A 49 2.37 -11.82 -0.48
N ASP A 50 2.13 -12.88 -1.24
CA ASP A 50 2.87 -13.20 -2.46
C ASP A 50 2.55 -12.23 -3.60
N ALA A 51 1.28 -11.86 -3.76
CA ALA A 51 0.85 -10.94 -4.81
C ALA A 51 1.47 -9.56 -4.61
N GLN A 52 1.46 -9.07 -3.36
CA GLN A 52 2.08 -7.79 -3.05
C GLN A 52 3.61 -7.85 -3.07
N LEU A 53 4.21 -9.01 -2.79
CA LEU A 53 5.65 -9.19 -2.98
C LEU A 53 6.05 -9.04 -4.45
N VAL A 54 5.30 -9.67 -5.36
CA VAL A 54 5.54 -9.56 -6.81
C VAL A 54 5.42 -8.10 -7.24
N LYS A 55 4.32 -7.42 -6.88
CA LYS A 55 4.13 -5.99 -7.20
C LYS A 55 5.26 -5.11 -6.64
N LEU A 56 5.72 -5.41 -5.43
CA LEU A 56 6.80 -4.66 -4.78
C LEU A 56 8.13 -4.76 -5.56
N PHE A 57 8.49 -5.96 -6.04
CA PHE A 57 9.76 -6.18 -6.76
C PHE A 57 9.68 -5.81 -8.25
N ASP A 58 8.55 -6.06 -8.90
CA ASP A 58 8.45 -5.90 -10.36
C ASP A 58 8.03 -4.47 -10.74
N VAL A 59 7.10 -3.88 -9.97
CA VAL A 59 6.53 -2.55 -10.28
C VAL A 59 7.19 -1.46 -9.46
N LEU A 60 7.14 -1.58 -8.12
CA LEU A 60 7.59 -0.49 -7.24
C LEU A 60 9.12 -0.32 -7.24
N ALA A 61 9.88 -1.41 -7.34
CA ALA A 61 11.34 -1.34 -7.39
C ALA A 61 11.83 -0.62 -8.66
N ALA A 62 11.24 -0.96 -9.82
CA ALA A 62 11.52 -0.30 -11.09
C ALA A 62 11.10 1.17 -11.07
N ARG A 63 9.89 1.46 -10.59
CA ARG A 63 9.35 2.84 -10.51
C ARG A 63 10.23 3.77 -9.69
N TYR A 64 10.81 3.28 -8.60
CA TYR A 64 11.60 4.07 -7.67
C TYR A 64 13.11 3.87 -7.81
N ALA A 65 13.60 3.29 -8.91
CA ALA A 65 15.01 2.99 -9.13
C ALA A 65 15.92 4.21 -8.86
N ASP A 66 15.57 5.37 -9.42
CA ASP A 66 16.38 6.60 -9.33
C ASP A 66 16.12 7.44 -8.07
N ARG A 67 15.10 7.10 -7.27
CA ARG A 67 14.70 7.87 -6.08
C ARG A 67 15.46 7.40 -4.83
N ASN A 68 16.21 8.29 -4.19
CA ASN A 68 16.95 8.00 -2.95
C ASN A 68 16.13 8.29 -1.68
N GLY A 69 15.13 7.44 -1.41
CA GLY A 69 14.27 7.54 -0.23
C GLY A 69 13.07 8.47 -0.41
N GLY A 70 12.18 8.53 0.59
CA GLY A 70 10.97 9.34 0.51
C GLY A 70 10.00 8.83 -0.57
N TYR A 71 9.72 7.52 -0.55
CA TYR A 71 8.82 6.86 -1.49
C TYR A 71 7.34 7.09 -1.16
N THR A 72 7.04 7.46 0.10
CA THR A 72 5.67 7.66 0.59
C THR A 72 5.45 9.10 1.04
N ARG A 73 4.21 9.56 0.95
CA ARG A 73 3.74 10.86 1.43
C ARG A 73 2.59 10.64 2.41
N ILE A 74 2.55 11.46 3.46
CA ILE A 74 1.44 11.50 4.42
C ILE A 74 0.77 12.86 4.31
N ILE A 75 -0.54 12.86 4.04
CA ILE A 75 -1.39 14.05 3.93
C ILE A 75 -2.41 14.00 5.08
N LYS A 76 -2.54 15.08 5.86
CA LYS A 76 -3.56 15.13 6.92
C LYS A 76 -4.95 15.21 6.29
N ALA A 77 -5.89 14.41 6.79
CA ALA A 77 -7.24 14.23 6.22
C ALA A 77 -8.35 14.57 7.23
N GLY A 78 -8.10 15.57 8.10
CA GLY A 78 -9.05 16.02 9.11
C GLY A 78 -9.19 15.08 10.31
N ILE A 79 -10.36 15.12 10.94
CA ILE A 79 -10.69 14.39 12.17
C ILE A 79 -11.87 13.45 11.89
N ARG A 80 -11.82 12.22 12.40
CA ARG A 80 -12.91 11.26 12.28
C ARG A 80 -14.05 11.62 13.23
N ALA A 81 -15.28 11.66 12.71
CA ALA A 81 -16.46 12.12 13.44
C ALA A 81 -16.82 11.28 14.68
N SER A 82 -16.60 9.95 14.63
CA SER A 82 -17.03 9.04 15.69
C SER A 82 -16.22 9.15 16.98
N ASP A 83 -14.90 9.36 16.87
CA ASP A 83 -13.96 9.23 18.00
C ASP A 83 -12.91 10.34 18.04
N ALA A 84 -13.11 11.39 17.25
CA ALA A 84 -12.20 12.52 17.12
C ALA A 84 -10.74 12.13 16.77
N SER A 85 -10.51 10.94 16.19
CA SER A 85 -9.17 10.50 15.80
C SER A 85 -8.63 11.34 14.63
N PRO A 86 -7.38 11.85 14.70
CA PRO A 86 -6.78 12.57 13.58
C PRO A 86 -6.48 11.60 12.44
N MET A 87 -7.02 11.88 11.26
CA MET A 87 -6.92 11.04 10.07
C MET A 87 -5.82 11.55 9.14
N ALA A 88 -5.23 10.63 8.38
CA ALA A 88 -4.26 10.90 7.35
C ALA A 88 -4.41 9.92 6.17
N ILE A 89 -4.12 10.43 4.99
CA ILE A 89 -3.92 9.62 3.80
C ILE A 89 -2.43 9.35 3.69
N ILE A 90 -2.04 8.08 3.59
CA ILE A 90 -0.68 7.67 3.24
C ILE A 90 -0.70 7.07 1.83
N GLU A 91 0.21 7.55 0.99
CA GLU A 91 0.26 7.18 -0.43
C GLU A 91 1.70 7.10 -0.95
N PHE A 92 1.88 6.38 -2.05
CA PHE A 92 3.11 6.43 -2.83
C PHE A 92 3.20 7.74 -3.62
N VAL A 93 4.40 8.32 -3.75
CA VAL A 93 4.57 9.64 -4.38
C VAL A 93 4.18 9.63 -5.86
N ASP A 94 4.61 8.61 -6.59
CA ASP A 94 4.38 8.45 -8.03
C ASP A 94 3.36 7.32 -8.25
N ARG A 95 2.24 7.34 -7.50
CA ARG A 95 1.26 6.24 -7.49
C ARG A 95 0.48 6.11 -8.80
N ASP A 96 0.04 4.90 -9.08
CA ASP A 96 -1.05 4.62 -10.00
C ASP A 96 -2.38 5.04 -9.36
N VAL A 97 -3.13 5.90 -10.04
CA VAL A 97 -4.42 6.38 -9.57
C VAL A 97 -5.52 5.33 -9.66
N SER A 98 -5.40 4.38 -10.60
CA SER A 98 -6.38 3.31 -10.83
C SER A 98 -6.32 2.22 -9.77
N ALA A 99 -5.17 2.05 -9.12
CA ALA A 99 -4.98 1.04 -8.05
C ALA A 99 -5.85 1.31 -6.80
N LYS A 100 -6.31 2.56 -6.61
CA LYS A 100 -7.08 2.93 -5.43
C LYS A 100 -8.40 2.16 -5.40
N GLY A 101 -8.61 1.36 -4.36
CA GLY A 101 -9.86 0.61 -4.18
C GLY A 101 -9.96 -0.67 -5.01
N GLN A 102 -8.92 -1.05 -5.76
CA GLN A 102 -8.91 -2.27 -6.55
C GLN A 102 -9.19 -3.52 -5.70
N ASP A 103 -10.24 -4.27 -6.04
CA ASP A 103 -10.66 -5.51 -5.36
C ASP A 103 -10.83 -5.35 -3.84
N SER A 104 -11.46 -4.23 -3.41
CA SER A 104 -11.68 -3.90 -1.98
C SER A 104 -13.13 -4.10 -1.51
N GLY A 105 -14.02 -4.50 -2.41
CA GLY A 105 -15.45 -4.69 -2.15
C GLY A 105 -15.85 -6.18 -2.15
N PRO A 106 -17.12 -6.47 -1.83
CA PRO A 106 -17.66 -7.80 -2.03
C PRO A 106 -17.60 -8.16 -3.51
N VAL A 107 -17.20 -9.39 -3.81
CA VAL A 107 -17.24 -9.91 -5.18
C VAL A 107 -18.71 -10.14 -5.49
N MET A 108 -19.30 -9.27 -6.30
CA MET A 108 -20.65 -9.47 -6.79
C MET A 108 -20.61 -10.64 -7.78
N THR A 109 -21.35 -11.70 -7.48
CA THR A 109 -21.59 -12.83 -8.37
C THR A 109 -22.68 -12.51 -9.38
N GLU A 110 -22.77 -13.24 -10.48
CA GLU A 110 -23.86 -13.08 -11.46
C GLU A 110 -25.25 -13.22 -10.81
N GLU A 111 -25.37 -14.11 -9.82
CA GLU A 111 -26.59 -14.29 -9.02
C GLU A 111 -26.97 -13.03 -8.21
N ASP A 112 -25.97 -12.32 -7.65
CA ASP A 112 -26.20 -11.07 -6.90
C ASP A 112 -26.69 -9.93 -7.83
N PHE A 113 -26.36 -9.97 -9.12
CA PHE A 113 -26.84 -9.00 -10.11
C PHE A 113 -28.27 -9.32 -10.56
N ASP A 114 -28.61 -10.59 -10.71
CA ASP A 114 -29.94 -11.05 -11.11
C ASP A 114 -30.98 -10.86 -9.99
N GLU A 115 -30.60 -11.02 -8.71
CA GLU A 115 -31.49 -10.83 -7.56
C GLU A 115 -31.78 -9.34 -7.27
N ALA A 116 -30.98 -8.43 -7.84
CA ALA A 116 -31.12 -6.98 -7.68
C ALA A 116 -31.87 -6.28 -8.84
N ALA A 117 -32.20 -7.00 -9.92
CA ALA A 117 -32.88 -6.51 -11.12
C ALA A 117 -34.40 -6.74 -11.09
#